data_AF-A0A6J1PIH2-F1
#
_entry.id   AF-A0A6J1PIH2-F1
#
_cell.length_a   1.000
_cell.length_b   1.000
_cell.length_c   1.000
_cell.angle_alpha   90.00
_cell.angle_beta   90.00
_cell.angle_gamma   90.00
#
_symmetry.space_group_name_H-M   'P 1'
#
loop_
_entity.id
_entity.type
_entity.pdbx_description
1 polymer ?
#
loop_
_entity_poly.entity_id
_entity_poly.type
_entity_poly.pdbx_seq_one_letter_code
_entity_poly.pdbx_strand_id
1 'polypeptide(L)'
;MLCDIHSEFGLDSSKILATVTDNASNFAKAFRVFGVKLCNFQRDVDGENNEFSDTSADEESDDENFQSIPMDPDEECALEPNKPLPQHLRCCAHTLNLCVASDAIKAINSFPLLLSVHEQAMAKCTVLWRFVGRPKSAEILMDILGHTLSRPGETRWNSLYDSLRQIVKIREKCPQLSRALNIKNTLKETDFIYIEEHLSCVAPVAEALDILQGENNVYYGIVLPCLFALRKKLQVLQNKELKYCRPLSDALLESVERRFKDFFDMSAVSAQNAAIATLSYPRFRNRWLSCIGLESAQILSFFKKTVAAESNCVEVSEKETDPFDDYFDFAMESQSAACGDS
;
A
#
# COMPACT_ATOMS: atom_id res chain seq x y z
N MET A 1 5.93 -24.68 4.47
CA MET A 1 5.05 -23.73 5.19
C MET A 1 3.82 -23.31 4.37
N LEU A 2 3.94 -22.50 3.30
CA LEU A 2 2.75 -22.06 2.53
C LEU A 2 1.94 -23.23 1.95
N CYS A 3 2.62 -24.22 1.35
CA CYS A 3 1.96 -25.42 0.83
C CYS A 3 1.28 -26.26 1.92
N ASP A 4 1.81 -26.23 3.15
CA ASP A 4 1.26 -26.98 4.28
C ASP A 4 -0.04 -26.30 4.74
N ILE A 5 -0.04 -24.97 4.86
CA ILE A 5 -1.24 -24.17 5.17
C ILE A 5 -2.29 -24.38 4.08
N HIS A 6 -1.92 -24.29 2.80
CA HIS A 6 -2.85 -24.55 1.70
C HIS A 6 -3.47 -25.95 1.80
N SER A 7 -2.66 -26.95 2.13
CA SER A 7 -3.13 -28.34 2.28
C SER A 7 -4.04 -28.51 3.50
N GLU A 8 -3.70 -27.88 4.64
CA GLU A 8 -4.48 -27.89 5.88
C GLU A 8 -5.90 -27.36 5.67
N PHE A 9 -6.04 -26.30 4.87
CA PHE A 9 -7.33 -25.66 4.57
C PHE A 9 -7.99 -26.15 3.26
N GLY A 10 -7.44 -27.17 2.60
CA GLY A 10 -8.00 -27.70 1.34
C GLY A 10 -8.03 -26.68 0.19
N LEU A 11 -7.08 -25.74 0.20
CA LEU A 11 -6.88 -24.72 -0.82
C LEU A 11 -5.94 -25.26 -1.90
N ASP A 12 -6.48 -25.85 -2.94
CA ASP A 12 -5.71 -26.24 -4.11
C ASP A 12 -5.33 -25.04 -4.99
N SER A 13 -4.43 -25.26 -5.96
CA SER A 13 -3.95 -24.22 -6.87
C SER A 13 -5.03 -23.66 -7.82
N SER A 14 -6.19 -24.31 -7.94
CA SER A 14 -7.31 -23.78 -8.72
C SER A 14 -8.14 -22.76 -7.94
N LYS A 15 -8.06 -22.77 -6.61
CA LYS A 15 -8.78 -21.84 -5.72
C LYS A 15 -8.00 -20.57 -5.42
N ILE A 16 -6.68 -20.59 -5.50
CA ILE A 16 -5.82 -19.44 -5.19
C ILE A 16 -5.31 -18.81 -6.47
N LEU A 17 -5.87 -17.65 -6.82
CA LEU A 17 -5.45 -16.88 -7.99
C LEU A 17 -4.04 -16.28 -7.80
N ALA A 18 -3.81 -15.66 -6.63
CA ALA A 18 -2.56 -14.97 -6.33
C ALA A 18 -2.30 -14.89 -4.83
N THR A 19 -1.02 -14.74 -4.47
CA THR A 19 -0.54 -14.48 -3.11
C THR A 19 0.13 -13.12 -3.06
N VAL A 20 -0.30 -12.28 -2.12
CA VAL A 20 0.31 -10.96 -1.88
C VAL A 20 1.29 -11.06 -0.72
N THR A 21 2.56 -10.69 -0.91
CA THR A 21 3.54 -10.59 0.18
C THR A 21 4.26 -9.25 0.17
N ASP A 22 5.02 -8.96 1.23
CA ASP A 22 5.98 -7.86 1.17
C ASP A 22 7.06 -8.10 0.10
N ASN A 23 7.89 -7.07 -0.16
CA ASN A 23 8.90 -7.13 -1.19
C ASN A 23 10.22 -7.74 -0.70
N ALA A 24 10.20 -8.52 0.41
CA ALA A 24 11.42 -9.14 0.90
C ALA A 24 11.98 -10.14 -0.12
N SER A 25 13.31 -10.15 -0.26
CA SER A 25 14.04 -10.96 -1.24
C SER A 25 13.75 -12.46 -1.12
N ASN A 26 13.48 -12.94 0.10
CA ASN A 26 13.12 -14.33 0.37
C ASN A 26 11.81 -14.74 -0.33
N PHE A 27 10.77 -13.90 -0.26
CA PHE A 27 9.50 -14.17 -0.94
C PHE A 27 9.66 -14.01 -2.46
N ALA A 28 10.31 -12.95 -2.92
CA ALA A 28 10.56 -12.75 -4.35
C ALA A 28 11.32 -13.96 -4.96
N LYS A 29 12.31 -14.52 -4.24
CA LYS A 29 13.04 -15.71 -4.67
C LYS A 29 12.14 -16.95 -4.68
N ALA A 30 11.37 -17.19 -3.62
CA ALA A 30 10.48 -18.35 -3.53
C ALA A 30 9.44 -18.35 -4.66
N PHE A 31 8.78 -17.24 -4.92
CA PHE A 31 7.79 -17.14 -5.98
C PHE A 31 8.39 -17.09 -7.39
N ARG A 32 9.64 -16.63 -7.55
CA ARG A 32 10.36 -16.76 -8.83
C ARG A 32 10.69 -18.21 -9.15
N VAL A 33 11.07 -19.00 -8.16
CA VAL A 33 11.49 -20.41 -8.35
C VAL A 33 10.28 -21.33 -8.45
N PHE A 34 9.22 -21.07 -7.68
CA PHE A 34 8.09 -22.00 -7.53
C PHE A 34 6.74 -21.44 -8.01
N GLY A 35 6.64 -20.17 -8.40
CA GLY A 35 5.37 -19.50 -8.73
C GLY A 35 4.88 -19.69 -10.17
N VAL A 36 3.56 -19.73 -10.34
CA VAL A 36 2.88 -19.72 -11.65
C VAL A 36 2.66 -18.28 -12.12
N LYS A 37 2.96 -18.00 -13.39
CA LYS A 37 2.64 -16.70 -14.01
C LYS A 37 1.17 -16.67 -14.49
N LEU A 38 0.50 -15.53 -14.36
CA LEU A 38 -0.92 -15.37 -14.74
C LEU A 38 -1.20 -15.64 -16.22
N CYS A 39 -0.19 -15.53 -17.10
CA CYS A 39 -0.31 -15.90 -18.51
C CYS A 39 -0.68 -17.38 -18.72
N ASN A 40 -0.45 -18.26 -17.73
CA ASN A 40 -0.82 -19.67 -17.83
C ASN A 40 -2.31 -19.96 -17.56
N PHE A 41 -3.10 -18.97 -17.13
CA PHE A 41 -4.55 -19.11 -16.88
C PHE A 41 -5.43 -18.48 -17.96
N GLN A 42 -4.85 -17.94 -19.03
CA GLN A 42 -5.59 -17.78 -20.27
C GLN A 42 -5.89 -19.18 -20.79
N ARG A 43 -7.10 -19.69 -20.50
CA ARG A 43 -7.64 -20.83 -21.27
C ARG A 43 -7.57 -20.40 -22.72
N ASP A 44 -6.92 -21.22 -23.54
CA ASP A 44 -6.72 -21.02 -24.97
C ASP A 44 -8.02 -20.51 -25.63
N VAL A 45 -8.07 -19.20 -25.87
CA VAL A 45 -9.00 -18.61 -26.82
C VAL A 45 -8.14 -18.04 -27.93
N ASP A 46 -7.94 -18.91 -28.92
CA ASP A 46 -7.36 -18.70 -30.23
C ASP A 46 -5.89 -18.24 -30.28
N GLY A 47 -5.09 -19.09 -30.93
CA GLY A 47 -3.65 -18.97 -30.98
C GLY A 47 -3.18 -17.81 -31.85
N GLU A 48 -2.44 -16.92 -31.23
CA GLU A 48 -1.27 -16.30 -31.82
C GLU A 48 -0.15 -16.34 -30.78
N ASN A 49 0.90 -17.12 -31.09
CA ASN A 49 2.13 -17.17 -30.30
C ASN A 49 2.70 -15.76 -30.19
N ASN A 50 2.60 -15.15 -29.01
CA ASN A 50 3.42 -14.00 -28.66
C ASN A 50 4.29 -14.41 -27.48
N GLU A 51 5.53 -14.80 -27.77
CA GLU A 51 6.59 -14.96 -26.77
C GLU A 51 6.83 -13.61 -26.08
N PHE A 52 6.07 -13.32 -25.03
CA PHE A 52 6.28 -12.15 -24.20
C PHE A 52 7.42 -12.46 -23.22
N SER A 53 8.65 -12.10 -23.62
CA SER A 53 9.80 -12.13 -22.72
C SER A 53 9.64 -11.04 -21.67
N ASP A 54 9.29 -11.46 -20.47
CA ASP A 54 9.14 -10.60 -19.30
C ASP A 54 10.53 -10.18 -18.79
N THR A 55 11.08 -9.12 -19.37
CA THR A 55 12.19 -8.35 -18.81
C THR A 55 11.67 -7.41 -17.73
N SER A 56 11.23 -7.98 -16.61
CA SER A 56 11.02 -7.25 -15.35
C SER A 56 12.04 -7.71 -14.28
N ALA A 57 13.27 -8.01 -14.73
CA ALA A 57 14.43 -8.03 -13.87
C ALA A 57 14.96 -6.60 -13.73
N ASP A 58 14.22 -5.75 -13.01
CA ASP A 58 14.85 -4.61 -12.37
C ASP A 58 15.64 -5.16 -11.18
N GLU A 59 16.93 -5.40 -11.43
CA GLU A 59 17.97 -5.60 -10.43
C GLU A 59 18.17 -4.29 -9.65
N GLU A 60 17.26 -3.97 -8.75
CA GLU A 60 17.56 -3.05 -7.65
C GLU A 60 17.01 -3.63 -6.34
N SER A 61 17.63 -4.73 -5.91
CA SER A 61 17.78 -4.96 -4.47
C SER A 61 18.92 -4.05 -4.00
N ASP A 62 18.58 -2.97 -3.28
CA ASP A 62 19.50 -2.09 -2.54
C ASP A 62 20.22 -2.85 -1.39
N ASP A 63 20.76 -4.04 -1.63
CA ASP A 63 21.58 -4.78 -0.66
C ASP A 63 22.97 -5.02 -1.27
N GLU A 64 23.83 -4.01 -1.13
CA GLU A 64 25.23 -3.95 -1.56
C GLU A 64 26.15 -4.94 -0.81
N ASN A 65 25.64 -6.09 -0.35
CA ASN A 65 26.48 -7.15 0.19
C ASN A 65 25.92 -8.55 -0.07
N PHE A 66 25.69 -8.86 -1.36
CA PHE A 66 25.43 -10.22 -1.81
C PHE A 66 26.74 -11.02 -1.85
N GLN A 67 27.21 -11.47 -0.69
CA GLN A 67 28.05 -12.67 -0.65
C GLN A 67 27.10 -13.86 -0.86
N SER A 68 27.19 -14.45 -2.05
CA SER A 68 26.57 -15.73 -2.37
C SER A 68 26.90 -16.72 -1.26
N ILE A 69 25.93 -17.03 -0.40
CA ILE A 69 26.04 -18.16 0.52
C ILE A 69 26.10 -19.40 -0.39
N PRO A 70 27.21 -20.15 -0.43
CA PRO A 70 27.25 -21.40 -1.17
C PRO A 70 26.16 -22.29 -0.56
N MET A 71 25.23 -22.79 -1.37
CA MET A 71 24.38 -23.88 -0.92
C MET A 71 25.30 -25.05 -0.60
N ASP A 72 25.24 -25.53 0.65
CA ASP A 72 25.81 -26.82 1.01
C ASP A 72 25.12 -27.88 0.13
N PRO A 73 25.87 -28.71 -0.61
CA PRO A 73 25.30 -29.70 -1.52
C PRO A 73 24.51 -30.81 -0.81
N ASP A 74 24.54 -30.85 0.53
CA ASP A 74 23.90 -31.88 1.35
C ASP A 74 22.54 -31.46 1.95
N GLU A 75 22.07 -30.22 1.74
CA GLU A 75 20.65 -29.87 1.97
C GLU A 75 19.85 -30.02 0.67
N GLU A 76 19.80 -31.26 0.18
CA GLU A 76 18.78 -31.70 -0.75
C GLU A 76 17.44 -31.72 0.02
N CYS A 77 16.85 -30.53 0.18
CA CYS A 77 15.48 -30.40 0.64
C CYS A 77 14.63 -31.10 -0.41
N ALA A 78 14.22 -32.33 -0.10
CA ALA A 78 13.24 -33.10 -0.84
C ALA A 78 11.89 -32.37 -0.81
N LEU A 79 11.82 -31.25 -1.52
CA LEU A 79 10.60 -30.53 -1.82
C LEU A 79 10.00 -31.24 -3.01
N GLU A 80 8.85 -31.86 -2.81
CA GLU A 80 8.12 -32.52 -3.88
C GLU A 80 7.97 -31.55 -5.08
N PRO A 81 8.44 -31.92 -6.29
CA PRO A 81 8.40 -31.06 -7.48
C PRO A 81 7.00 -30.63 -7.96
N ASN A 82 5.93 -30.99 -7.24
CA ASN A 82 4.57 -31.07 -7.76
C ASN A 82 3.56 -30.07 -7.14
N LYS A 83 4.00 -29.07 -6.37
CA LYS A 83 3.08 -28.04 -5.84
C LYS A 83 3.52 -26.64 -6.25
N PRO A 84 3.12 -26.15 -7.44
CA PRO A 84 3.45 -24.80 -7.86
C PRO A 84 2.73 -23.77 -6.97
N LEU A 85 3.45 -22.71 -6.60
CA LEU A 85 2.90 -21.59 -5.83
C LEU A 85 2.01 -20.72 -6.74
N PRO A 86 0.94 -20.11 -6.21
CA PRO A 86 0.13 -19.14 -6.94
C PRO A 86 0.94 -17.94 -7.44
N GLN A 87 0.35 -17.13 -8.31
CA GLN A 87 0.99 -15.90 -8.78
C GLN A 87 1.38 -15.01 -7.60
N HIS A 88 2.58 -14.44 -7.65
CA HIS A 88 3.01 -13.46 -6.66
C HIS A 88 2.60 -12.04 -7.03
N LEU A 89 2.01 -11.34 -6.08
CA LEU A 89 1.75 -9.91 -6.14
C LEU A 89 2.54 -9.20 -5.04
N ARG A 90 3.21 -8.11 -5.40
CA ARG A 90 3.90 -7.25 -4.45
C ARG A 90 2.89 -6.43 -3.65
N CYS A 91 3.06 -6.39 -2.33
CA CYS A 91 2.20 -5.61 -1.44
C CYS A 91 2.32 -4.11 -1.76
N CYS A 92 1.22 -3.51 -2.25
CA CYS A 92 1.19 -2.09 -2.58
C CYS A 92 1.52 -1.20 -1.37
N ALA A 93 1.07 -1.57 -0.18
CA ALA A 93 1.42 -0.84 1.04
C ALA A 93 2.92 -0.94 1.36
N HIS A 94 3.54 -2.10 1.20
CA HIS A 94 4.97 -2.22 1.38
C HIS A 94 5.73 -1.38 0.34
N THR A 95 5.29 -1.39 -0.92
CA THR A 95 5.87 -0.56 -1.98
C THR A 95 5.75 0.95 -1.68
N LEU A 96 4.60 1.43 -1.18
CA LEU A 96 4.45 2.82 -0.74
C LEU A 96 5.34 3.16 0.46
N ASN A 97 5.52 2.21 1.39
CA ASN A 97 6.44 2.39 2.50
C ASN A 97 7.88 2.61 2.02
N LEU A 98 8.30 1.94 0.94
CA LEU A 98 9.63 2.16 0.34
C LEU A 98 9.78 3.57 -0.25
N CYS A 99 8.71 4.19 -0.76
CA CYS A 99 8.75 5.59 -1.24
C CYS A 99 9.17 6.58 -0.15
N VAL A 100 8.75 6.34 1.10
CA VAL A 100 9.03 7.25 2.24
C VAL A 100 10.22 6.81 3.08
N ALA A 101 10.37 5.50 3.31
CA ALA A 101 11.44 4.98 4.17
C ALA A 101 12.80 4.91 3.47
N SER A 102 12.81 4.80 2.13
CA SER A 102 14.05 4.76 1.34
C SER A 102 14.17 5.96 0.41
N ASP A 103 13.27 6.10 -0.57
CA ASP A 103 13.46 7.07 -1.67
C ASP A 103 13.43 8.52 -1.16
N ALA A 104 12.52 8.86 -0.24
CA ALA A 104 12.47 10.18 0.36
C ALA A 104 13.71 10.51 1.20
N ILE A 105 14.27 9.53 1.92
CA ILE A 105 15.51 9.71 2.70
C ILE A 105 16.69 9.90 1.76
N LYS A 106 16.79 9.08 0.70
CA LYS A 106 17.78 9.24 -0.37
C LYS A 106 17.71 10.65 -0.96
N ALA A 107 16.51 11.12 -1.29
CA ALA A 107 16.30 12.48 -1.79
C ALA A 107 16.75 13.54 -0.79
N ILE A 108 16.37 13.46 0.48
CA ILE A 108 16.82 14.40 1.52
C ILE A 108 18.36 14.48 1.55
N ASN A 109 19.03 13.33 1.51
CA ASN A 109 20.50 13.25 1.54
C ASN A 109 21.16 13.81 0.27
N SER A 110 20.50 13.74 -0.88
CA SER A 110 21.03 14.25 -2.16
C SER A 110 21.01 15.77 -2.28
N PHE A 111 20.22 16.50 -1.48
CA PHE A 111 20.11 17.95 -1.57
C PHE A 111 20.70 18.64 -0.32
N PRO A 112 21.89 19.27 -0.40
CA PRO A 112 22.61 19.78 0.78
C PRO A 112 21.83 20.78 1.65
N LEU A 113 21.05 21.67 1.03
CA LEU A 113 20.22 22.64 1.76
C LEU A 113 19.07 21.95 2.50
N LEU A 114 18.41 20.98 1.85
CA LEU A 114 17.33 20.20 2.46
C LEU A 114 17.87 19.32 3.59
N LEU A 115 19.00 18.63 3.36
CA LEU A 115 19.69 17.82 4.37
C LEU A 115 20.04 18.64 5.60
N SER A 116 20.68 19.80 5.43
CA SER A 116 21.10 20.63 6.56
C SER A 116 19.91 21.09 7.41
N VAL A 117 18.79 21.49 6.78
CA VAL A 117 17.59 21.91 7.51
C VAL A 117 16.90 20.71 8.17
N HIS A 118 16.86 19.56 7.50
CA HIS A 118 16.37 18.30 8.06
C HIS A 118 17.14 17.91 9.33
N GLU A 119 18.47 17.83 9.26
CA GLU A 119 19.32 17.45 10.38
C GLU A 119 19.16 18.42 11.57
N GLN A 120 19.10 19.72 11.30
CA GLN A 120 18.90 20.73 12.35
C GLN A 120 17.55 20.58 13.05
N ALA A 121 16.46 20.40 12.29
CA ALA A 121 15.12 20.23 12.84
C ALA A 121 15.01 18.91 13.61
N MET A 122 15.50 17.81 13.03
CA MET A 122 15.46 16.47 13.63
C MET A 122 16.31 16.36 14.89
N ALA A 123 17.48 17.00 14.94
CA ALA A 123 18.31 17.05 16.14
C ALA A 123 17.57 17.75 17.30
N LYS A 124 16.89 18.86 17.02
CA LYS A 124 16.10 19.59 18.03
C LYS A 124 14.87 18.80 18.49
N CYS A 125 14.15 18.15 17.55
CA CYS A 125 13.05 17.26 17.89
C CYS A 125 13.53 16.08 18.76
N THR A 126 14.68 15.49 18.44
CA THR A 126 15.29 14.42 19.22
C THR A 126 15.62 14.85 20.65
N VAL A 127 16.14 16.07 20.83
CA VAL A 127 16.36 16.63 22.18
C VAL A 127 15.04 16.67 22.95
N LEU A 128 13.97 17.19 22.34
CA LEU A 128 12.66 17.27 22.99
C LEU A 128 12.10 15.87 23.31
N TRP A 129 12.13 14.94 22.35
CA TRP A 129 11.69 13.57 22.57
C TRP A 129 12.48 12.88 23.68
N ARG A 130 13.79 13.14 23.82
CA ARG A 130 14.59 12.62 24.95
C ARG A 130 14.08 13.06 26.33
N PHE A 131 13.50 14.26 26.45
CA PHE A 131 12.87 14.70 27.70
C PHE A 131 11.58 13.95 28.01
N VAL A 132 10.78 13.60 27.01
CA VAL A 132 9.49 12.90 27.18
C VAL A 132 9.59 11.59 27.97
N GLY A 133 10.69 10.86 27.86
CA GLY A 133 10.89 9.56 28.51
C GLY A 133 11.75 9.65 29.78
N ARG A 134 11.97 10.86 30.30
CA ARG A 134 12.53 11.07 31.63
C ARG A 134 11.38 11.43 32.57
N PRO A 135 11.11 10.68 33.66
CA PRO A 135 9.91 10.87 34.49
C PRO A 135 9.67 12.32 34.93
N LYS A 136 10.68 12.97 35.55
CA LYS A 136 10.59 14.37 36.01
C LYS A 136 10.32 15.36 34.89
N SER A 137 10.86 15.12 33.70
CA SER A 137 10.68 15.99 32.54
C SER A 137 9.34 15.75 31.86
N ALA A 138 8.83 14.50 31.90
CA ALA A 138 7.51 14.13 31.42
C ALA A 138 6.40 14.81 32.25
N GLU A 139 6.58 14.93 33.57
CA GLU A 139 5.67 15.70 34.44
C GLU A 139 5.61 17.18 34.02
N ILE A 140 6.77 17.81 33.82
CA ILE A 140 6.85 19.21 33.33
C ILE A 140 6.17 19.35 31.95
N LEU A 141 6.38 18.39 31.06
CA LEU A 141 5.73 18.36 29.75
C LEU A 141 4.22 18.23 29.90
N MET A 142 3.72 17.36 30.78
CA MET A 142 2.30 17.18 31.04
C MET A 142 1.67 18.45 31.61
N ASP A 143 2.34 19.13 32.55
CA ASP A 143 1.86 20.39 33.14
C ASP A 143 1.71 21.52 32.12
N ILE A 144 2.64 21.61 31.16
CA ILE A 144 2.66 22.68 30.15
C ILE A 144 1.75 22.32 28.96
N LEU A 145 1.81 21.08 28.49
CA LEU A 145 1.12 20.64 27.27
C LEU A 145 -0.32 20.18 27.54
N GLY A 146 -0.59 19.63 28.72
CA GLY A 146 -1.85 18.96 29.07
C GLY A 146 -1.99 17.54 28.48
N HIS A 147 -0.95 17.04 27.82
CA HIS A 147 -0.90 15.70 27.22
C HIS A 147 0.56 15.26 27.03
N THR A 148 0.77 13.96 26.80
CA THR A 148 2.09 13.40 26.51
C THR A 148 2.41 13.46 25.01
N LEU A 149 3.69 13.65 24.68
CA LEU A 149 4.16 13.52 23.32
C LEU A 149 4.53 12.07 23.02
N SER A 150 4.22 11.59 21.82
CA SER A 150 4.67 10.30 21.32
C SER A 150 6.10 10.41 20.79
N ARG A 151 6.92 9.39 21.09
CA ARG A 151 8.24 9.25 20.49
C ARG A 151 8.15 8.44 19.19
N PRO A 152 8.93 8.78 18.16
CA PRO A 152 9.03 7.95 16.98
C PRO A 152 9.62 6.58 17.36
N GLY A 153 8.93 5.50 17.03
CA GLY A 153 9.47 4.14 17.09
C GLY A 153 10.42 3.88 15.92
N GLU A 154 11.43 3.03 16.13
CA GLU A 154 12.49 2.77 15.15
C GLU A 154 11.99 2.09 13.86
N THR A 155 10.85 1.41 13.90
CA THR A 155 10.46 0.45 12.85
C THR A 155 9.39 0.93 11.88
N ARG A 156 8.75 2.09 12.09
CA ARG A 156 7.64 2.55 11.24
C ARG A 156 7.64 4.06 11.08
N TRP A 157 7.79 4.51 9.84
CA TRP A 157 7.76 5.93 9.48
C TRP A 157 6.46 6.64 9.91
N ASN A 158 5.32 5.91 9.99
CA ASN A 158 4.05 6.42 10.53
C ASN A 158 4.22 7.02 11.93
N SER A 159 5.03 6.37 12.78
CA SER A 159 5.30 6.87 14.12
C SER A 159 6.09 8.18 14.10
N LEU A 160 7.03 8.34 13.15
CA LEU A 160 7.73 9.60 12.94
C LEU A 160 6.79 10.70 12.44
N TYR A 161 5.92 10.38 11.48
CA TYR A 161 4.91 11.31 10.96
C TYR A 161 4.00 11.84 12.08
N ASP A 162 3.46 10.95 12.91
CA ASP A 162 2.60 11.32 14.04
C ASP A 162 3.32 12.14 15.10
N SER A 163 4.55 11.75 15.45
CA SER A 163 5.37 12.49 16.39
C SER A 163 5.67 13.91 15.88
N LEU A 164 6.03 14.07 14.61
CA LEU A 164 6.26 15.39 14.00
C LEU A 164 4.97 16.24 13.94
N ARG A 165 3.81 15.63 13.66
CA ARG A 165 2.52 16.33 13.75
C ARG A 165 2.26 16.89 15.15
N GLN A 166 2.61 16.14 16.19
CA GLN A 166 2.49 16.63 17.57
C GLN A 166 3.46 17.78 17.85
N ILE A 167 4.69 17.73 17.31
CA ILE A 167 5.65 18.83 17.43
C ILE A 167 5.08 20.14 16.84
N VAL A 168 4.46 20.09 15.66
CA VAL A 168 3.82 21.28 15.07
C VAL A 168 2.69 21.82 15.95
N LYS A 169 1.87 20.95 16.53
CA LYS A 169 0.75 21.35 17.41
C LYS A 169 1.20 22.07 18.68
N ILE A 170 2.44 21.86 19.13
CA ILE A 170 2.98 22.50 20.34
C ILE A 170 3.84 23.74 20.04
N ARG A 171 3.85 24.23 18.79
CA ARG A 171 4.64 25.39 18.33
C ARG A 171 4.61 26.57 19.31
N GLU A 172 3.41 27.00 19.70
CA GLU A 172 3.22 28.15 20.61
C GLU A 172 3.72 27.89 22.04
N LYS A 173 3.76 26.62 22.46
CA LYS A 173 4.20 26.21 23.81
C LYS A 173 5.71 25.91 23.86
N CYS A 174 6.39 25.77 22.72
CA CYS A 174 7.82 25.49 22.67
C CYS A 174 8.69 26.49 23.43
N PRO A 175 8.47 27.82 23.38
CA PRO A 175 9.26 28.76 24.16
C PRO A 175 9.15 28.57 25.68
N GLN A 176 7.96 28.19 26.17
CA GLN A 176 7.72 27.90 27.58
C GLN A 176 8.38 26.58 27.99
N LEU A 177 8.24 25.54 27.16
CA LEU A 177 8.90 24.25 27.36
C LEU A 177 10.43 24.38 27.42
N SER A 178 11.02 25.14 26.49
CA SER A 178 12.47 25.32 26.44
C SER A 178 13.00 26.03 27.68
N ARG A 179 12.24 26.98 28.25
CA ARG A 179 12.58 27.61 29.54
C ARG A 179 12.48 26.62 30.71
N ALA A 180 11.39 25.86 30.80
CA ALA A 180 11.16 24.92 31.90
C ALA A 180 12.13 23.72 31.90
N LEU A 181 12.50 23.23 30.71
CA LEU A 181 13.39 22.08 30.52
C LEU A 181 14.86 22.48 30.31
N ASN A 182 15.17 23.78 30.36
CA ASN A 182 16.51 24.34 30.15
C ASN A 182 17.14 23.90 28.80
N ILE A 183 16.34 23.92 27.72
CA ILE A 183 16.77 23.56 26.37
C ILE A 183 17.46 24.76 25.72
N LYS A 184 18.78 24.66 25.54
CA LYS A 184 19.60 25.74 24.96
C LYS A 184 19.32 25.98 23.47
N ASN A 185 19.14 24.92 22.70
CA ASN A 185 18.87 24.98 21.26
C ASN A 185 17.41 24.62 20.98
N THR A 186 16.52 25.60 21.12
CA THR A 186 15.08 25.44 20.89
C THR A 186 14.74 25.37 19.40
N LEU A 187 13.60 24.74 19.08
CA LEU A 187 12.96 24.86 17.77
C LEU A 187 12.67 26.33 17.48
N LYS A 188 13.03 26.75 16.27
CA LYS A 188 12.87 28.08 15.70
C LYS A 188 11.82 28.03 14.60
N GLU A 189 11.36 29.20 14.16
CA GLU A 189 10.41 29.34 13.06
C GLU A 189 10.83 28.60 11.78
N THR A 190 12.12 28.64 11.44
CA THR A 190 12.65 27.92 10.27
C THR A 190 12.52 26.40 10.40
N ASP A 191 12.64 25.86 11.62
CA ASP A 191 12.46 24.42 11.85
C ASP A 191 11.00 24.03 11.68
N PHE A 192 10.07 24.87 12.18
CA PHE A 192 8.64 24.61 12.01
C PHE A 192 8.19 24.71 10.55
N ILE A 193 8.66 25.71 9.80
CA ILE A 193 8.38 25.81 8.36
C ILE A 193 8.84 24.53 7.65
N TYR A 194 10.04 24.05 7.96
CA TYR A 194 10.54 22.79 7.41
C TYR A 194 9.65 21.59 7.79
N ILE A 195 9.33 21.42 9.08
CA ILE A 195 8.53 20.28 9.55
C ILE A 195 7.13 20.30 8.91
N GLU A 196 6.50 21.47 8.79
CA GLU A 196 5.19 21.63 8.15
C GLU A 196 5.23 21.28 6.66
N GLU A 197 6.26 21.75 5.94
CA GLU A 197 6.47 21.39 4.55
C GLU A 197 6.74 19.89 4.37
N HIS A 198 7.61 19.31 5.20
CA HIS A 198 7.93 17.89 5.18
C HIS A 198 6.66 17.06 5.40
N LEU A 199 5.88 17.36 6.45
CA LEU A 199 4.60 16.73 6.73
C LEU A 199 3.61 16.90 5.58
N SER A 200 3.55 18.08 4.96
CA SER A 200 2.68 18.33 3.80
C SER A 200 3.09 17.50 2.59
N CYS A 201 4.39 17.24 2.39
CA CYS A 201 4.90 16.46 1.26
C CYS A 201 4.60 14.96 1.44
N VAL A 202 4.80 14.41 2.64
CA VAL A 202 4.58 12.98 2.91
C VAL A 202 3.13 12.63 3.23
N ALA A 203 2.28 13.61 3.56
CA ALA A 203 0.87 13.38 3.93
C ALA A 203 0.06 12.58 2.90
N PRO A 204 0.15 12.84 1.57
CA PRO A 204 -0.58 12.04 0.59
C PRO A 204 -0.20 10.56 0.65
N VAL A 205 1.08 10.25 0.86
CA VAL A 205 1.57 8.87 0.98
C VAL A 205 1.10 8.24 2.30
N ALA A 206 1.05 9.02 3.39
CA ALA A 206 0.48 8.58 4.68
C ALA A 206 -0.98 8.12 4.53
N GLU A 207 -1.80 8.98 3.94
CA GLU A 207 -3.22 8.71 3.74
C GLU A 207 -3.44 7.51 2.83
N ALA A 208 -2.62 7.35 1.79
CA ALA A 208 -2.69 6.19 0.91
C ALA A 208 -2.26 4.90 1.62
N LEU A 209 -1.23 4.96 2.47
CA LEU A 209 -0.79 3.83 3.29
C LEU A 209 -1.85 3.41 4.29
N ASP A 210 -2.47 4.34 5.02
CA ASP A 210 -3.55 4.04 5.96
C ASP A 210 -4.75 3.36 5.27
N ILE A 211 -5.06 3.76 4.03
CA ILE A 211 -6.11 3.12 3.23
C ILE A 211 -5.74 1.68 2.84
N LEU A 212 -4.50 1.46 2.38
CA LEU A 212 -4.06 0.15 1.87
C LEU A 212 -3.62 -0.83 2.96
N GLN A 213 -3.27 -0.33 4.16
CA GLN A 213 -2.90 -1.12 5.34
C GLN A 213 -4.07 -1.32 6.32
N GLY A 214 -5.26 -0.79 6.02
CA GLY A 214 -6.43 -0.96 6.86
C GLY A 214 -6.79 -2.44 7.07
N GLU A 215 -7.55 -2.73 8.13
CA GLU A 215 -8.04 -4.09 8.38
C GLU A 215 -9.40 -4.34 7.72
N ASN A 216 -10.17 -3.26 7.50
CA ASN A 216 -11.52 -3.32 6.97
C ASN A 216 -11.58 -2.86 5.51
N ASN A 217 -12.33 -3.60 4.69
CA ASN A 217 -12.62 -3.27 3.31
C ASN A 217 -11.38 -3.14 2.39
N VAL A 218 -10.27 -3.84 2.69
CA VAL A 218 -9.07 -3.83 1.84
C VAL A 218 -9.23 -4.83 0.70
N TYR A 219 -9.97 -4.40 -0.32
CA TYR A 219 -10.15 -5.13 -1.56
C TYR A 219 -9.14 -4.66 -2.61
N TYR A 220 -8.77 -5.55 -3.52
CA TYR A 220 -7.90 -5.19 -4.64
C TYR A 220 -8.48 -4.02 -5.49
N GLY A 221 -9.81 -3.91 -5.57
CA GLY A 221 -10.50 -2.80 -6.22
C GLY A 221 -10.34 -1.41 -5.56
N ILE A 222 -9.62 -1.30 -4.44
CA ILE A 222 -9.22 0.00 -3.85
C ILE A 222 -7.88 0.49 -4.39
N VAL A 223 -7.00 -0.42 -4.84
CA VAL A 223 -5.62 -0.11 -5.22
C VAL A 223 -5.57 0.98 -6.28
N LEU A 224 -6.29 0.79 -7.39
CA LEU A 224 -6.21 1.70 -8.52
C LEU A 224 -6.75 3.11 -8.18
N PRO A 225 -7.96 3.28 -7.61
CA PRO A 225 -8.43 4.59 -7.15
C PRO A 225 -7.49 5.27 -6.16
N CYS A 226 -6.91 4.50 -5.23
CA CYS A 226 -6.00 5.03 -4.23
C CYS A 226 -4.73 5.59 -4.89
N LEU A 227 -4.13 4.84 -5.82
CA LEU A 227 -2.91 5.26 -6.53
C LEU A 227 -3.15 6.49 -7.42
N PHE A 228 -4.26 6.55 -8.15
CA PHE A 228 -4.62 7.74 -8.95
C PHE A 228 -4.88 8.97 -8.07
N ALA A 229 -5.58 8.81 -6.95
CA ALA A 229 -5.79 9.88 -6.00
C ALA A 229 -4.47 10.37 -5.39
N LEU A 230 -3.58 9.44 -5.01
CA LEU A 230 -2.24 9.74 -4.51
C LEU A 230 -1.42 10.54 -5.53
N ARG A 231 -1.31 10.03 -6.77
CA ARG A 231 -0.58 10.70 -7.85
C ARG A 231 -1.07 12.13 -8.07
N LYS A 232 -2.40 12.32 -8.12
CA LYS A 232 -3.00 13.66 -8.26
C LYS A 232 -2.66 14.58 -7.08
N LYS A 233 -2.72 14.08 -5.84
CA LYS A 233 -2.34 14.87 -4.65
C LYS A 233 -0.87 15.28 -4.69
N LEU A 234 0.04 14.39 -5.12
CA LEU A 234 1.46 14.70 -5.29
C LEU A 234 1.68 15.70 -6.43
N GLN A 235 0.95 15.59 -7.55
CA GLN A 235 0.98 16.58 -8.63
C GLN A 235 0.46 17.96 -8.19
N VAL A 236 -0.50 18.04 -7.27
CA VAL A 236 -0.94 19.34 -6.70
C VAL A 236 0.18 19.98 -5.88
N LEU A 237 0.99 19.20 -5.15
CA LEU A 237 2.15 19.71 -4.42
C LEU A 237 3.21 20.31 -5.34
N GLN A 238 3.31 19.86 -6.58
CA GLN A 238 4.20 20.45 -7.60
C GLN A 238 3.87 21.90 -7.92
N ASN A 239 2.67 22.39 -7.59
CA ASN A 239 2.28 23.78 -7.79
C ASN A 239 2.33 24.60 -6.49
N LYS A 240 2.69 23.98 -5.36
CA LYS A 240 2.78 24.65 -4.06
C LYS A 240 4.15 25.30 -3.92
N GLU A 241 4.17 26.52 -3.41
CA GLU A 241 5.42 27.17 -3.00
C GLU A 241 5.94 26.48 -1.72
N LEU A 242 7.13 25.88 -1.83
CA LEU A 242 7.83 25.21 -0.75
C LEU A 242 9.21 25.85 -0.62
N LYS A 243 9.56 26.31 0.58
CA LYS A 243 10.83 26.95 0.91
C LYS A 243 11.99 25.97 0.94
N TYR A 244 11.77 24.76 1.44
CA TYR A 244 12.80 23.74 1.63
C TYR A 244 12.45 22.44 0.91
N CYS A 245 11.21 21.98 1.00
CA CYS A 245 10.85 20.60 0.64
C CYS A 245 10.47 20.40 -0.83
N ARG A 246 10.79 21.34 -1.73
CA ARG A 246 10.56 21.12 -3.17
C ARG A 246 11.21 19.84 -3.69
N PRO A 247 12.50 19.56 -3.40
CA PRO A 247 13.14 18.34 -3.88
C PRO A 247 12.50 17.06 -3.33
N LEU A 248 11.98 17.09 -2.10
CA LEU A 248 11.25 15.97 -1.50
C LEU A 248 9.92 15.72 -2.20
N SER A 249 9.16 16.77 -2.51
CA SER A 249 7.90 16.67 -3.25
C SER A 249 8.11 16.04 -4.64
N ASP A 250 9.16 16.46 -5.34
CA ASP A 250 9.51 15.96 -6.67
C ASP A 250 9.90 14.48 -6.61
N ALA A 251 10.78 14.11 -5.68
CA ALA A 251 11.22 12.74 -5.49
C ALA A 251 10.08 11.79 -5.07
N LEU A 252 9.11 12.24 -4.27
CA LEU A 252 7.96 11.41 -3.90
C LEU A 252 7.04 11.12 -5.08
N LEU A 253 6.79 12.11 -5.94
CA LEU A 253 6.01 11.91 -7.16
C LEU A 253 6.72 10.93 -8.10
N GLU A 254 8.00 11.16 -8.36
CA GLU A 254 8.83 10.29 -9.20
C GLU A 254 8.89 8.86 -8.66
N SER A 255 9.08 8.71 -7.34
CA SER A 255 9.10 7.41 -6.67
C SER A 255 7.79 6.64 -6.86
N VAL A 256 6.64 7.31 -6.67
CA VAL A 256 5.32 6.68 -6.85
C VAL A 256 5.09 6.32 -8.32
N GLU A 257 5.38 7.22 -9.25
CA GLU A 257 5.20 6.97 -10.69
C GLU A 257 6.08 5.82 -11.19
N ARG A 258 7.33 5.75 -10.73
CA ARG A 258 8.28 4.69 -11.07
C ARG A 258 7.87 3.35 -10.47
N ARG A 259 7.61 3.30 -9.16
CA ARG A 259 7.31 2.05 -8.44
C ARG A 259 5.95 1.45 -8.78
N PHE A 260 5.00 2.27 -9.27
CA PHE A 260 3.68 1.84 -9.69
C PHE A 260 3.42 2.07 -11.19
N LYS A 261 4.48 2.11 -12.01
CA LYS A 261 4.40 2.33 -13.46
C LYS A 261 3.34 1.43 -14.11
N ASP A 262 3.34 0.14 -13.79
CA ASP A 262 2.41 -0.85 -14.34
C ASP A 262 0.95 -0.63 -13.92
N PHE A 263 0.69 0.12 -12.85
CA PHE A 263 -0.68 0.51 -12.47
C PHE A 263 -1.12 1.80 -13.16
N PHE A 264 -0.18 2.60 -13.66
CA PHE A 264 -0.46 3.83 -14.41
C PHE A 264 -0.48 3.63 -15.92
N ASP A 265 -0.13 2.44 -16.41
CA ASP A 265 -0.21 2.03 -17.81
C ASP A 265 -1.38 1.06 -17.99
N MET A 266 -2.50 1.49 -18.60
CA MET A 266 -3.69 0.62 -18.77
C MET A 266 -3.48 -0.50 -19.78
N SER A 267 -2.35 -0.55 -20.50
CA SER A 267 -1.97 -1.70 -21.31
C SER A 267 -1.39 -2.85 -20.48
N ALA A 268 -0.90 -2.57 -19.26
CA ALA A 268 -0.34 -3.58 -18.38
C ALA A 268 -1.41 -4.45 -17.73
N VAL A 269 -1.13 -5.75 -17.60
CA VAL A 269 -2.04 -6.74 -17.01
C VAL A 269 -2.41 -6.37 -15.57
N SER A 270 -1.46 -5.86 -14.79
CA SER A 270 -1.67 -5.40 -13.41
C SER A 270 -2.71 -4.27 -13.33
N ALA A 271 -2.61 -3.26 -14.20
CA ALA A 271 -3.59 -2.19 -14.28
C ALA A 271 -4.96 -2.70 -14.71
N GLN A 272 -5.03 -3.57 -15.72
CA GLN A 272 -6.29 -4.12 -16.21
C GLN A 272 -7.01 -4.95 -15.14
N ASN A 273 -6.29 -5.81 -14.41
CA ASN A 273 -6.84 -6.57 -13.29
C ASN A 273 -7.34 -5.65 -12.17
N ALA A 274 -6.55 -4.63 -11.81
CA ALA A 274 -6.95 -3.65 -10.80
C ALA A 274 -8.16 -2.82 -11.26
N ALA A 275 -8.25 -2.50 -12.55
CA ALA A 275 -9.37 -1.78 -13.15
C ALA A 275 -10.66 -2.59 -13.11
N ILE A 276 -10.60 -3.88 -13.49
CA ILE A 276 -11.75 -4.80 -13.36
C ILE A 276 -12.18 -4.89 -11.89
N ALA A 277 -11.24 -5.14 -10.98
CA ALA A 277 -11.55 -5.24 -9.56
C ALA A 277 -12.20 -3.95 -9.02
N THR A 278 -11.76 -2.79 -9.51
CA THR A 278 -12.33 -1.49 -9.14
C THR A 278 -13.73 -1.28 -9.70
N LEU A 279 -13.97 -1.65 -10.97
CA LEU A 279 -15.30 -1.58 -11.60
C LEU A 279 -16.32 -2.49 -10.91
N SER A 280 -15.88 -3.68 -10.49
CA SER A 280 -16.67 -4.63 -9.71
C SER A 280 -16.97 -4.14 -8.29
N TYR A 281 -16.26 -3.11 -7.79
CA TYR A 281 -16.46 -2.64 -6.42
C TYR A 281 -17.60 -1.61 -6.35
N PRO A 282 -18.71 -1.89 -5.61
CA PRO A 282 -19.92 -1.05 -5.64
C PRO A 282 -19.71 0.41 -5.23
N ARG A 283 -18.67 0.70 -4.44
CA ARG A 283 -18.33 2.05 -3.97
C ARG A 283 -17.83 2.96 -5.10
N PHE A 284 -17.03 2.42 -6.03
CA PHE A 284 -16.41 3.23 -7.09
C PHE A 284 -17.15 3.09 -8.42
N ARG A 285 -17.50 1.86 -8.83
CA ARG A 285 -18.10 1.58 -10.14
C ARG A 285 -17.34 2.33 -11.24
N ASN A 286 -18.01 3.19 -12.00
CA ASN A 286 -17.45 3.95 -13.11
C ASN A 286 -16.89 5.33 -12.71
N ARG A 287 -17.01 5.74 -11.43
CA ARG A 287 -16.69 7.13 -11.00
C ARG A 287 -15.22 7.50 -11.15
N TRP A 288 -14.33 6.51 -11.08
CA TRP A 288 -12.88 6.72 -11.16
C TRP A 288 -12.37 6.76 -12.61
N LEU A 289 -13.18 6.36 -13.60
CA LEU A 289 -12.76 6.30 -15.01
C LEU A 289 -12.33 7.66 -15.56
N SER A 290 -12.88 8.77 -15.04
CA SER A 290 -12.41 10.11 -15.41
C SER A 290 -10.92 10.35 -15.15
N CYS A 291 -10.30 9.55 -14.28
CA CYS A 291 -8.87 9.64 -13.98
C CYS A 291 -7.96 9.01 -15.04
N ILE A 292 -8.48 8.14 -15.92
CA ILE A 292 -7.72 7.45 -16.98
C ILE A 292 -8.01 7.99 -18.39
N GLY A 293 -8.86 9.03 -18.51
CA GLY A 293 -9.07 9.76 -19.76
C GLY A 293 -9.55 8.87 -20.91
N LEU A 294 -8.79 8.86 -22.01
CA LEU A 294 -9.15 8.20 -23.28
C LEU A 294 -9.24 6.66 -23.17
N GLU A 295 -8.58 6.06 -22.20
CA GLU A 295 -8.52 4.60 -22.02
C GLU A 295 -9.80 4.04 -21.35
N SER A 296 -10.67 4.92 -20.83
CA SER A 296 -11.92 4.56 -20.15
C SER A 296 -12.81 3.63 -20.98
N ALA A 297 -12.93 3.89 -22.28
CA ALA A 297 -13.79 3.11 -23.17
C ALA A 297 -13.23 1.70 -23.41
N GLN A 298 -11.90 1.59 -23.51
CA GLN A 298 -11.21 0.31 -23.69
C GLN A 298 -11.37 -0.56 -22.44
N ILE A 299 -11.16 0.00 -21.25
CA ILE A 299 -11.33 -0.69 -19.97
C ILE A 299 -12.77 -1.15 -19.76
N LEU A 300 -13.77 -0.32 -20.10
CA LEU A 300 -15.19 -0.73 -20.02
C LEU A 300 -15.52 -1.86 -21.00
N SER A 301 -14.96 -1.83 -22.21
CA SER A 301 -15.12 -2.89 -23.20
C SER A 301 -14.51 -4.20 -22.70
N PHE A 302 -13.29 -4.13 -22.17
CA PHE A 302 -12.60 -5.26 -21.58
C PHE A 302 -13.40 -5.86 -20.41
N PHE A 303 -13.85 -5.03 -19.47
CA PHE A 303 -14.69 -5.45 -18.35
C PHE A 303 -15.96 -6.18 -18.81
N LYS A 304 -16.69 -5.64 -19.79
CA LYS A 304 -17.89 -6.29 -20.33
C LYS A 304 -17.59 -7.66 -20.94
N LYS A 305 -16.49 -7.78 -21.68
CA LYS A 305 -16.06 -9.06 -22.26
C LYS A 305 -15.72 -10.07 -21.16
N THR A 306 -14.98 -9.67 -20.13
CA THR A 306 -14.64 -10.54 -19.01
C THR A 306 -15.87 -11.01 -18.25
N VAL A 307 -16.81 -10.12 -17.93
CA VAL A 307 -18.06 -10.49 -17.24
C VAL A 307 -18.91 -11.44 -18.09
N ALA A 308 -19.00 -11.20 -19.40
CA ALA A 308 -19.74 -12.09 -20.30
C ALA A 308 -19.12 -13.49 -20.38
N ALA A 309 -17.78 -13.58 -20.42
CA ALA A 309 -17.08 -14.87 -20.43
C ALA A 309 -17.34 -15.69 -19.15
N GLU A 310 -17.33 -15.03 -17.98
CA GLU A 310 -17.63 -15.68 -16.70
C GLU A 310 -19.12 -16.06 -16.58
N SER A 311 -20.03 -15.20 -17.04
CA SER A 311 -21.48 -15.48 -16.99
C SER A 311 -21.86 -16.68 -17.86
N ASN A 312 -21.24 -16.82 -19.03
CA ASN A 312 -21.46 -17.94 -19.93
C ASN A 312 -20.82 -19.26 -19.45
N CYS A 313 -19.87 -19.21 -18.50
CA CYS A 313 -19.31 -20.42 -17.88
C CYS A 313 -20.23 -21.02 -16.81
N VAL A 314 -21.13 -20.24 -16.21
CA VAL A 314 -22.03 -20.69 -15.14
C VAL A 314 -23.19 -21.55 -15.67
N GLU A 315 -23.60 -21.38 -16.94
CA GLU A 315 -24.73 -22.13 -17.53
C GLU A 315 -24.46 -23.63 -17.80
N VAL A 316 -23.25 -24.16 -17.54
CA VAL A 316 -22.90 -25.58 -17.82
C VAL A 316 -22.77 -26.44 -16.55
N SER A 317 -23.03 -25.90 -15.36
CA SER A 317 -22.96 -26.67 -14.10
C SER A 317 -24.29 -26.65 -13.32
N GLU A 318 -25.36 -27.15 -13.94
CA GLU A 318 -26.57 -27.55 -13.21
C GLU A 318 -26.65 -29.08 -13.07
N LYS A 319 -26.28 -29.58 -11.88
CA LYS A 319 -27.10 -30.42 -10.97
C LYS A 319 -26.26 -31.44 -10.17
N GLU A 320 -26.10 -31.17 -8.89
CA GLU A 320 -26.75 -31.96 -7.82
C GLU A 320 -26.94 -31.01 -6.63
N THR A 321 -28.19 -30.69 -6.32
CA THR A 321 -28.59 -29.81 -5.21
C THR A 321 -28.48 -30.57 -3.90
N ASP A 322 -27.47 -30.25 -3.10
CA ASP A 322 -27.41 -30.51 -1.66
C ASP A 322 -28.41 -29.56 -0.97
N PRO A 323 -29.22 -30.00 0.03
CA PRO A 323 -30.29 -29.18 0.58
C PRO A 323 -29.71 -28.10 1.48
N PHE A 324 -29.52 -26.89 0.94
CA PHE A 324 -29.00 -25.74 1.67
C PHE A 324 -30.14 -24.92 2.30
N ASP A 325 -30.18 -25.02 3.63
CA ASP A 325 -30.41 -23.98 4.65
C ASP A 325 -31.30 -22.77 4.28
N ASP A 326 -32.51 -22.77 4.86
CA ASP A 326 -33.61 -21.77 4.76
C ASP A 326 -33.29 -20.40 5.43
N TYR A 327 -32.02 -20.03 5.57
CA TYR A 327 -31.60 -18.91 6.43
C TYR A 327 -31.81 -17.51 5.80
N PHE A 328 -32.09 -17.40 4.50
CA PHE A 328 -32.19 -16.11 3.79
C PHE A 328 -33.51 -15.90 3.01
N ASP A 329 -34.62 -16.52 3.43
CA ASP A 329 -35.92 -16.21 2.83
C ASP A 329 -36.55 -14.97 3.50
N PHE A 330 -36.55 -13.84 2.78
CA PHE A 330 -36.99 -12.53 3.27
C PHE A 330 -38.39 -12.14 2.78
N ALA A 331 -39.26 -13.10 2.52
CA ALA A 331 -40.67 -12.84 2.20
C ALA A 331 -41.55 -12.87 3.47
N MET A 332 -41.56 -11.76 4.22
CA MET A 332 -42.71 -11.46 5.08
C MET A 332 -43.77 -10.74 4.24
N GLU A 333 -44.81 -11.45 3.80
CA GLU A 333 -46.08 -10.81 3.46
C GLU A 333 -47.22 -11.34 4.35
N SER A 334 -47.78 -10.36 5.04
CA SER A 334 -48.85 -10.41 6.02
C SER A 334 -50.24 -10.65 5.41
N GLN A 335 -51.00 -11.52 6.09
CA GLN A 335 -52.45 -11.51 6.29
C GLN A 335 -53.40 -11.36 5.08
N SER A 336 -54.22 -12.39 4.84
CA SER A 336 -55.67 -12.19 4.83
C SER A 336 -56.39 -13.38 5.46
N ALA A 337 -56.95 -13.15 6.65
CA ALA A 337 -57.98 -14.01 7.22
C ALA A 337 -59.30 -13.63 6.56
N ALA A 338 -59.85 -14.53 5.74
CA ALA A 338 -61.23 -14.45 5.29
C ALA A 338 -62.06 -15.47 6.09
N CYS A 339 -62.94 -14.95 6.93
CA CYS A 339 -64.05 -15.67 7.55
C CYS A 339 -65.32 -15.30 6.76
N GLY A 340 -66.20 -16.27 6.44
CA GLY A 340 -67.56 -15.98 5.94
C GLY A 340 -68.21 -17.06 5.05
N ASP A 341 -68.89 -18.00 5.72
CA ASP A 341 -70.20 -18.64 5.44
C ASP A 341 -70.66 -19.01 4.01
N SER A 342 -70.98 -20.30 3.83
CA SER A 342 -72.36 -20.81 3.66
C SER A 342 -72.43 -22.31 3.95
#